data_AF-A0A1M5VC81-F1
#
_entry.id   AF-A0A1M5VC81-F1
#
_cell.length_a   1.000
_cell.length_b   1.000
_cell.length_c   1.000
_cell.angle_alpha   90.00
_cell.angle_beta   90.00
_cell.angle_gamma   90.00
#
_symmetry.space_group_name_H-M   'P 1'
#
loop_
_entity.id
_entity.type
_entity.pdbx_description
1 polymer ?
#
loop_
_entity_poly.entity_id
_entity_poly.type
_entity_poly.pdbx_seq_one_letter_code
_entity_poly.pdbx_strand_id
1 'polypeptide(L)'
;MYMEMSDKVNLYVKISGEGIPCLFIHGGPGEGSLDFETLGGNSLENFMQVIYFDQRGCARSEGNVNDDYSINRMIEDIEEIRKKLGISKWIVLAHSFGGIIAVNYVYKYQNFVHKLVLLNSTLFMEDSLINQLEYGAKLLAEENLQYGKGKTVLESWQNIINKLIEKNLFYKLQYTNYESFLTVNEVSNKIEKFNTVMANQAFSNIEYFKSYFNLTKQIFKPVLIITGNEDYAIGTNHYKNFEFPNKKIKVIEGKHMLYFENNEEVTNIIRAFVK
;
A
#
# COMPACT_ATOMS: atom_id res chain seq x y z
N MET A 1 -9.02 -17.44 -6.69
CA MET A 1 -9.83 -18.35 -5.85
C MET A 1 -10.30 -17.60 -4.63
N TYR A 2 -11.40 -18.05 -4.00
CA TYR A 2 -11.85 -17.47 -2.73
C TYR A 2 -11.41 -18.35 -1.57
N MET A 3 -10.94 -17.73 -0.49
CA MET A 3 -10.61 -18.40 0.77
C MET A 3 -11.51 -17.89 1.89
N GLU A 4 -12.29 -18.79 2.49
CA GLU A 4 -13.07 -18.47 3.69
C GLU A 4 -12.12 -18.30 4.89
N MET A 5 -12.15 -17.14 5.54
CA MET A 5 -11.43 -16.87 6.79
C MET A 5 -12.19 -17.46 8.00
N SER A 6 -11.54 -17.49 9.15
CA SER A 6 -12.11 -18.00 10.41
C SER A 6 -13.42 -17.34 10.83
N ASP A 7 -13.64 -16.08 10.42
CA ASP A 7 -14.84 -15.28 10.66
C ASP A 7 -15.83 -15.29 9.49
N LYS A 8 -15.68 -16.23 8.55
CA LYS A 8 -16.59 -16.48 7.41
C LYS A 8 -16.57 -15.44 6.29
N VAL A 9 -15.65 -14.47 6.34
CA VAL A 9 -15.40 -13.57 5.21
C VAL A 9 -14.58 -14.30 4.14
N ASN A 10 -15.03 -14.27 2.87
CA ASN A 10 -14.27 -14.85 1.77
C ASN A 10 -13.33 -13.82 1.12
N LEU A 11 -12.04 -14.12 1.11
CA LEU A 11 -11.03 -13.27 0.48
C LEU A 11 -10.67 -13.80 -0.90
N TYR A 12 -10.62 -12.91 -1.88
CA TYR A 12 -10.07 -13.21 -3.19
C TYR A 12 -8.55 -13.33 -3.07
N VAL A 13 -8.02 -14.47 -3.53
CA VAL A 13 -6.58 -14.75 -3.60
C VAL A 13 -6.24 -15.29 -4.98
N LYS A 14 -5.18 -14.78 -5.60
CA LYS A 14 -4.60 -15.29 -6.84
C LYS A 14 -3.12 -15.60 -6.63
N ILE A 15 -2.67 -16.72 -7.18
CA ILE A 15 -1.27 -17.12 -7.17
C ILE A 15 -0.79 -17.13 -8.61
N SER A 16 0.38 -16.57 -8.89
CA SER A 16 0.97 -16.57 -10.22
C SER A 16 2.49 -16.63 -10.15
N GLY A 17 3.11 -17.16 -11.21
CA GLY A 17 4.54 -17.44 -11.22
C GLY A 17 4.95 -18.65 -10.36
N GLU A 18 6.26 -18.90 -10.35
CA GLU A 18 6.90 -19.99 -9.62
C GLU A 18 8.14 -19.47 -8.87
N GLY A 19 8.58 -20.18 -7.83
CA GLY A 19 9.78 -19.83 -7.06
C GLY A 19 9.47 -19.43 -5.62
N ILE A 20 10.20 -18.45 -5.08
CA ILE A 20 10.05 -18.03 -3.68
C ILE A 20 8.66 -17.40 -3.47
N PRO A 21 7.84 -17.89 -2.52
CA PRO A 21 6.53 -17.30 -2.24
C PRO A 21 6.65 -15.86 -1.77
N CYS A 22 5.81 -14.98 -2.33
CA CYS A 22 5.76 -13.57 -1.99
C CYS A 22 4.34 -13.05 -1.94
N LEU A 23 3.91 -12.64 -0.75
CA LEU A 23 2.64 -11.97 -0.56
C LEU A 23 2.75 -10.51 -1.04
N PHE A 24 1.81 -10.08 -1.87
CA PHE A 24 1.60 -8.65 -2.16
C PHE A 24 0.46 -8.09 -1.30
N ILE A 25 0.71 -6.98 -0.60
CA ILE A 25 -0.27 -6.23 0.19
C ILE A 25 -0.49 -4.88 -0.49
N HIS A 26 -1.67 -4.71 -1.09
CA HIS A 26 -2.00 -3.53 -1.87
C HIS A 26 -2.24 -2.25 -1.04
N GLY A 27 -2.23 -1.12 -1.75
CA GLY A 27 -2.48 0.21 -1.23
C GLY A 27 -3.96 0.58 -1.08
N GLY A 28 -4.21 1.89 -1.09
CA GLY A 28 -5.46 2.51 -0.69
C GLY A 28 -5.27 3.35 0.57
N PRO A 29 -6.27 3.50 1.44
CA PRO A 29 -6.99 2.34 1.93
C PRO A 29 -8.18 1.95 1.06
N GLY A 30 -8.33 0.65 0.83
CA GLY A 30 -9.51 0.08 0.17
C GLY A 30 -9.45 -0.06 -1.35
N GLU A 31 -8.25 -0.02 -1.96
CA GLU A 31 -8.08 -0.38 -3.37
C GLU A 31 -8.08 -1.90 -3.58
N GLY A 32 -7.53 -2.42 -4.67
CA GLY A 32 -7.38 -3.86 -4.89
C GLY A 32 -5.96 -4.20 -5.30
N SER A 33 -5.70 -5.48 -5.55
CA SER A 33 -4.40 -5.95 -6.02
C SER A 33 -4.28 -6.02 -7.55
N LEU A 34 -5.37 -5.76 -8.30
CA LEU A 34 -5.45 -6.06 -9.73
C LEU A 34 -4.56 -5.13 -10.58
N ASP A 35 -4.42 -3.87 -10.18
CA ASP A 35 -3.54 -2.89 -10.81
C ASP A 35 -2.07 -3.33 -10.73
N PHE A 36 -1.61 -3.69 -9.53
CA PHE A 36 -0.27 -4.23 -9.31
C PHE A 36 -0.10 -5.55 -10.04
N GLU A 37 -1.05 -6.49 -9.92
CA GLU A 37 -1.05 -7.77 -10.63
C GLU A 37 -0.84 -7.58 -12.15
N THR A 38 -1.56 -6.64 -12.76
CA THR A 38 -1.56 -6.44 -14.22
C THR A 38 -0.37 -5.61 -14.71
N LEU A 39 -0.02 -4.56 -13.98
CA LEU A 39 0.91 -3.51 -14.46
C LEU A 39 2.31 -3.62 -13.82
N GLY A 40 2.46 -4.38 -12.75
CA GLY A 40 3.68 -4.46 -11.96
C GLY A 40 4.19 -5.87 -11.70
N GLY A 41 3.37 -6.65 -11.01
CA GLY A 41 3.68 -7.96 -10.47
C GLY A 41 3.92 -9.05 -11.52
N ASN A 42 3.32 -8.94 -12.70
CA ASN A 42 3.59 -9.83 -13.83
C ASN A 42 5.10 -9.98 -14.16
N SER A 43 5.91 -8.93 -13.97
CA SER A 43 7.37 -9.00 -14.12
C SER A 43 8.07 -9.79 -13.01
N LEU A 44 7.52 -9.76 -11.79
CA LEU A 44 8.02 -10.51 -10.63
C LEU A 44 7.69 -12.01 -10.73
N GLU A 45 6.57 -12.36 -11.35
CA GLU A 45 6.12 -13.75 -11.57
C GLU A 45 7.16 -14.60 -12.34
N ASN A 46 8.06 -13.97 -13.09
CA ASN A 46 9.15 -14.64 -13.80
C ASN A 46 10.21 -15.28 -12.89
N PHE A 47 10.27 -14.91 -11.60
CA PHE A 47 11.27 -15.45 -10.66
C PHE A 47 10.75 -15.63 -9.23
N MET A 48 9.46 -15.35 -8.99
CA MET A 48 8.80 -15.49 -7.69
C MET A 48 7.40 -16.06 -7.88
N GLN A 49 6.93 -16.80 -6.88
CA GLN A 49 5.52 -17.15 -6.78
C GLN A 49 4.81 -16.01 -6.06
N VAL A 50 4.10 -15.14 -6.79
CA VAL A 50 3.41 -13.99 -6.22
C VAL A 50 2.00 -14.38 -5.78
N ILE A 51 1.68 -14.10 -4.54
CA ILE A 51 0.36 -14.28 -3.92
C ILE A 51 -0.28 -12.90 -3.84
N TYR A 52 -1.20 -12.64 -4.75
CA TYR A 52 -2.06 -11.47 -4.73
C TYR A 52 -3.31 -11.78 -3.91
N PHE A 53 -3.74 -10.84 -3.09
CA PHE A 53 -5.05 -10.91 -2.45
C PHE A 53 -5.64 -9.52 -2.34
N ASP A 54 -6.96 -9.43 -2.39
CA ASP A 54 -7.65 -8.21 -2.03
C ASP A 54 -7.96 -8.27 -0.53
N GLN A 55 -7.67 -7.21 0.21
CA GLN A 55 -7.99 -7.11 1.63
C GLN A 55 -9.51 -7.24 1.84
N ARG A 56 -9.95 -7.68 3.03
CA ARG A 56 -11.39 -7.74 3.35
C ARG A 56 -12.08 -6.41 3.08
N GLY A 57 -13.30 -6.48 2.56
CA GLY A 57 -14.09 -5.29 2.20
C GLY A 57 -13.51 -4.46 1.07
N CYS A 58 -12.57 -5.01 0.29
CA CYS A 58 -11.88 -4.31 -0.80
C CYS A 58 -12.03 -5.09 -2.12
N ALA A 59 -12.23 -4.36 -3.21
CA ALA A 59 -12.16 -4.87 -4.58
C ALA A 59 -12.95 -6.19 -4.77
N ARG A 60 -12.30 -7.33 -5.05
CA ARG A 60 -12.96 -8.63 -5.28
C ARG A 60 -13.29 -9.38 -3.99
N SER A 61 -12.71 -9.00 -2.85
CA SER A 61 -12.96 -9.68 -1.57
C SER A 61 -14.29 -9.29 -0.94
N GLU A 62 -14.90 -10.23 -0.24
CA GLU A 62 -16.09 -9.96 0.56
C GLU A 62 -15.75 -9.09 1.78
N GLY A 63 -16.79 -8.50 2.34
CA GLY A 63 -16.74 -7.68 3.55
C GLY A 63 -17.96 -6.79 3.62
N ASN A 64 -18.55 -6.72 4.81
CA ASN A 64 -19.74 -5.93 5.14
C ASN A 64 -19.40 -4.86 6.17
N VAL A 65 -20.30 -3.89 6.34
CA VAL A 65 -20.08 -2.72 7.21
C VAL A 65 -19.85 -3.04 8.69
N ASN A 66 -20.29 -4.23 9.13
CA ASN A 66 -20.21 -4.69 10.51
C ASN A 66 -19.03 -5.65 10.76
N ASP A 67 -18.24 -5.96 9.73
CA ASP A 67 -17.08 -6.83 9.88
C ASP A 67 -15.94 -6.08 10.59
N ASP A 68 -15.00 -6.83 11.15
CA ASP A 68 -13.84 -6.27 11.83
C ASP A 68 -12.78 -5.83 10.81
N TYR A 69 -12.46 -4.53 10.79
CA TYR A 69 -11.41 -3.93 9.96
C TYR A 69 -10.22 -3.43 10.81
N SER A 70 -10.08 -3.89 12.06
CA SER A 70 -8.91 -3.59 12.89
C SER A 70 -7.62 -4.08 12.21
N ILE A 71 -6.49 -3.45 12.53
CA ILE A 71 -5.18 -3.89 12.04
C ILE A 71 -4.91 -5.34 12.46
N ASN A 72 -5.32 -5.74 13.67
CA ASN A 72 -5.16 -7.12 14.10
C ASN A 72 -5.93 -8.10 13.21
N ARG A 73 -7.18 -7.80 12.84
CA ARG A 73 -7.95 -8.67 11.93
C ARG A 73 -7.31 -8.77 10.55
N MET A 74 -6.85 -7.65 10.00
CA MET A 74 -6.15 -7.61 8.70
C MET A 74 -4.90 -8.49 8.69
N ILE A 75 -4.09 -8.48 9.76
CA ILE A 75 -2.88 -9.31 9.83
C ILE A 75 -3.19 -10.79 10.12
N GLU A 76 -4.32 -11.09 10.78
CA GLU A 76 -4.78 -12.47 10.93
C GLU A 76 -5.24 -13.07 9.59
N ASP A 77 -5.90 -12.29 8.72
CA ASP A 77 -6.26 -12.76 7.38
C ASP A 77 -5.02 -13.20 6.59
N ILE A 78 -3.97 -12.38 6.64
CA ILE A 78 -2.69 -12.69 5.99
C ILE A 78 -2.11 -14.00 6.53
N GLU A 79 -2.14 -14.19 7.85
CA GLU A 79 -1.63 -15.41 8.47
C GLU A 79 -2.48 -16.64 8.13
N GLU A 80 -3.80 -16.49 8.05
CA GLU A 80 -4.72 -17.53 7.61
C GLU A 80 -4.49 -17.93 6.15
N ILE A 81 -4.30 -16.96 5.25
CA ILE A 81 -3.93 -17.20 3.85
C ILE A 81 -2.62 -18.01 3.80
N ARG A 82 -1.59 -17.59 4.54
CA ARG A 82 -0.29 -18.30 4.59
C ARG A 82 -0.46 -19.76 4.97
N LYS A 83 -1.22 -20.01 6.05
CA LYS A 83 -1.48 -21.35 6.59
C LYS A 83 -2.28 -22.21 5.62
N LYS A 84 -3.35 -21.67 5.03
CA LYS A 84 -4.21 -22.38 4.05
C LYS A 84 -3.43 -22.74 2.78
N LEU A 85 -2.44 -21.93 2.39
CA LEU A 85 -1.54 -22.22 1.28
C LEU A 85 -0.39 -23.18 1.64
N GLY A 86 -0.24 -23.55 2.91
CA GLY A 86 0.86 -24.41 3.36
C GLY A 86 2.25 -23.75 3.22
N ILE A 87 2.31 -22.42 3.12
CA ILE A 87 3.56 -21.68 2.92
C ILE A 87 4.29 -21.58 4.26
N SER A 88 5.47 -22.20 4.39
CA SER A 88 6.24 -22.17 5.65
C SER A 88 6.79 -20.78 5.97
N LYS A 89 7.35 -20.11 4.95
CA LYS A 89 7.85 -18.73 5.00
C LYS A 89 7.69 -18.08 3.63
N TRP A 90 7.52 -16.76 3.62
CA TRP A 90 7.41 -15.97 2.40
C TRP A 90 8.10 -14.61 2.51
N ILE A 91 8.22 -13.95 1.38
CA ILE A 91 8.52 -12.53 1.28
C ILE A 91 7.20 -11.75 1.41
N VAL A 92 7.25 -10.60 2.08
CA VAL A 92 6.13 -9.66 2.12
C VAL A 92 6.53 -8.45 1.30
N LEU A 93 5.76 -8.13 0.27
CA LEU A 93 5.86 -6.93 -0.55
C LEU A 93 4.62 -6.09 -0.30
N ALA A 94 4.80 -4.82 0.05
CA ALA A 94 3.67 -3.93 0.32
C ALA A 94 3.81 -2.61 -0.43
N HIS A 95 2.68 -2.06 -0.85
CA HIS A 95 2.60 -0.77 -1.50
C HIS A 95 1.71 0.20 -0.72
N SER A 96 2.10 1.48 -0.66
CA SER A 96 1.28 2.55 -0.07
C SER A 96 0.78 2.20 1.35
N PHE A 97 -0.52 2.35 1.62
CA PHE A 97 -1.16 1.97 2.89
C PHE A 97 -0.91 0.53 3.32
N GLY A 98 -0.69 -0.39 2.37
CA GLY A 98 -0.30 -1.77 2.67
C GLY A 98 0.94 -1.85 3.56
N GLY A 99 1.80 -0.82 3.59
CA GLY A 99 2.92 -0.69 4.52
C GLY A 99 2.53 -0.78 5.99
N ILE A 100 1.45 -0.10 6.41
CA ILE A 100 0.93 -0.15 7.78
C ILE A 100 0.58 -1.59 8.17
N ILE A 101 -0.15 -2.28 7.28
CA ILE A 101 -0.54 -3.68 7.51
C ILE A 101 0.69 -4.58 7.53
N ALA A 102 1.62 -4.39 6.58
CA ALA A 102 2.82 -5.19 6.44
C ALA A 102 3.72 -5.11 7.68
N VAL A 103 4.00 -3.91 8.22
CA VAL A 103 4.86 -3.81 9.41
C VAL A 103 4.22 -4.43 10.64
N ASN A 104 2.89 -4.33 10.78
CA ASN A 104 2.19 -4.99 11.88
C ASN A 104 2.22 -6.52 11.73
N TYR A 105 2.01 -7.03 10.51
CA TYR A 105 2.11 -8.46 10.22
C TYR A 105 3.53 -8.98 10.50
N VAL A 106 4.55 -8.32 9.96
CA VAL A 106 5.95 -8.74 10.13
C VAL A 106 6.37 -8.62 11.59
N TYR A 107 5.95 -7.57 12.32
CA TYR A 107 6.25 -7.45 13.75
C TYR A 107 5.73 -8.65 14.55
N LYS A 108 4.48 -9.07 14.31
CA LYS A 108 3.85 -10.22 15.00
C LYS A 108 4.36 -11.58 14.52
N TYR A 109 4.59 -11.72 13.20
CA TYR A 109 4.82 -13.00 12.53
C TYR A 109 6.19 -13.11 11.86
N GLN A 110 7.20 -12.33 12.30
CA GLN A 110 8.53 -12.31 11.68
C GLN A 110 9.15 -13.70 11.50
N ASN A 111 8.87 -14.68 12.36
CA ASN A 111 9.37 -16.05 12.20
C ASN A 111 8.96 -16.71 10.86
N PHE A 112 7.84 -16.29 10.28
CA PHE A 112 7.31 -16.76 9.00
C PHE A 112 7.64 -15.84 7.81
N VAL A 113 8.46 -14.81 8.04
CA VAL A 113 8.86 -13.85 7.00
C VAL A 113 10.35 -13.99 6.71
N HIS A 114 10.68 -14.12 5.42
CA HIS A 114 12.06 -14.14 4.92
C HIS A 114 12.63 -12.73 4.78
N LYS A 115 11.95 -11.88 4.03
CA LYS A 115 12.35 -10.52 3.70
C LYS A 115 11.09 -9.64 3.60
N LEU A 116 11.22 -8.35 3.89
CA LEU A 116 10.16 -7.35 3.70
C LEU A 116 10.60 -6.37 2.59
N VAL A 117 9.69 -6.06 1.67
CA VAL A 117 9.85 -5.01 0.66
C VAL A 117 8.74 -3.99 0.86
N LEU A 118 9.11 -2.74 1.09
CA LEU A 118 8.21 -1.60 1.18
C LEU A 118 8.41 -0.74 -0.07
N LEU A 119 7.41 -0.72 -0.95
CA LEU A 119 7.39 0.08 -2.16
C LEU A 119 6.47 1.29 -1.95
N ASN A 120 7.00 2.51 -1.96
CA ASN A 120 6.22 3.73 -1.79
C ASN A 120 5.21 3.64 -0.62
N SER A 121 5.64 3.05 0.50
CA SER A 121 4.74 2.66 1.58
C SER A 121 4.61 3.74 2.65
N THR A 122 3.40 3.95 3.17
CA THR A 122 3.18 4.74 4.39
C THR A 122 3.16 3.85 5.62
N LEU A 123 3.68 4.37 6.74
CA LEU A 123 3.55 3.80 8.08
C LEU A 123 2.84 4.76 9.05
N PHE A 124 2.32 5.88 8.54
CA PHE A 124 1.56 6.87 9.31
C PHE A 124 0.73 7.74 8.36
N MET A 125 -0.58 7.48 8.30
CA MET A 125 -1.49 8.17 7.39
C MET A 125 -1.49 9.69 7.57
N GLU A 126 -1.48 10.19 8.80
CA GLU A 126 -1.54 11.65 9.04
C GLU A 126 -0.34 12.38 8.44
N ASP A 127 0.87 11.82 8.52
CA ASP A 127 2.07 12.37 7.88
C ASP A 127 1.91 12.40 6.35
N SER A 128 1.34 11.34 5.77
CA SER A 128 1.02 11.30 4.34
C SER A 128 -0.03 12.35 3.95
N LEU A 129 -1.08 12.56 4.77
CA LEU A 129 -2.08 13.60 4.52
C LEU A 129 -1.47 15.00 4.57
N ILE A 130 -0.55 15.26 5.51
CA ILE A 130 0.18 16.54 5.59
C ILE A 130 0.98 16.78 4.31
N ASN A 131 1.73 15.78 3.83
CA ASN A 131 2.51 15.90 2.60
C ASN A 131 1.63 16.16 1.36
N GLN A 132 0.50 15.44 1.24
CA GLN A 132 -0.46 15.66 0.15
C GLN A 132 -1.07 17.07 0.22
N LEU A 133 -1.38 17.54 1.42
CA LEU A 133 -1.96 18.85 1.68
C LEU A 133 -0.97 19.97 1.29
N GLU A 134 0.28 19.91 1.74
CA GLU A 134 1.31 20.90 1.41
C GLU A 134 1.59 20.97 -0.09
N TYR A 135 1.80 19.82 -0.75
CA TYR A 135 2.06 19.80 -2.18
C TYR A 135 0.82 20.16 -3.01
N GLY A 136 -0.37 19.74 -2.57
CA GLY A 136 -1.64 20.12 -3.19
C GLY A 136 -1.87 21.62 -3.17
N ALA A 137 -1.61 22.27 -2.04
CA ALA A 137 -1.70 23.73 -1.95
C ALA A 137 -0.69 24.44 -2.85
N LYS A 138 0.53 23.91 -2.96
CA LYS A 138 1.53 24.40 -3.94
C LYS A 138 1.02 24.30 -5.38
N LEU A 139 0.39 23.19 -5.76
CA LEU A 139 -0.20 23.02 -7.10
C LEU A 139 -1.35 24.00 -7.38
N LEU A 140 -2.06 24.42 -6.34
CA LEU A 140 -3.16 25.37 -6.41
C LEU A 140 -2.72 26.84 -6.29
N ALA A 141 -1.42 27.09 -6.07
CA ALA A 141 -0.88 28.41 -5.70
C ALA A 141 -1.58 29.03 -4.47
N GLU A 142 -1.97 28.20 -3.50
CA GLU A 142 -2.56 28.65 -2.24
C GLU A 142 -1.46 29.01 -1.23
N GLU A 143 -1.17 30.29 -1.08
CA GLU A 143 -0.13 30.80 -0.15
C GLU A 143 -0.55 30.75 1.33
N ASN A 144 -1.85 30.66 1.61
CA ASN A 144 -2.41 30.68 2.97
C ASN A 144 -2.99 29.31 3.36
N LEU A 145 -2.12 28.33 3.59
CA LEU A 145 -2.47 27.09 4.26
C LEU A 145 -2.89 27.41 5.71
N GLN A 146 -4.18 27.58 5.96
CA GLN A 146 -4.70 27.85 7.31
C GLN A 146 -4.70 26.57 8.16
N TYR A 147 -3.51 26.06 8.48
CA TYR A 147 -3.36 25.10 9.58
C TYR A 147 -3.66 25.81 10.91
N GLY A 148 -4.45 25.19 11.77
CA GLY A 148 -4.59 25.63 13.17
C GLY A 148 -5.63 26.71 13.47
N LYS A 149 -6.45 27.17 12.51
CA LYS A 149 -7.67 27.97 12.81
C LYS A 149 -8.86 27.09 13.23
N GLY A 150 -8.64 26.17 14.18
CA GLY A 150 -9.69 25.28 14.70
C GLY A 150 -10.15 24.15 13.76
N LYS A 151 -9.43 23.89 12.65
CA LYS A 151 -9.66 22.76 11.74
C LYS A 151 -8.62 21.67 11.94
N THR A 152 -9.05 20.42 11.81
CA THR A 152 -8.19 19.23 11.81
C THR A 152 -7.36 19.11 10.52
N VAL A 153 -6.31 18.28 10.56
CA VAL A 153 -5.52 17.93 9.36
C VAL A 153 -6.42 17.32 8.29
N LEU A 154 -7.34 16.42 8.70
CA LEU A 154 -8.25 15.73 7.79
C LEU A 154 -9.18 16.70 7.05
N GLU A 155 -9.80 17.65 7.75
CA GLU A 155 -10.69 18.65 7.12
C GLU A 155 -9.92 19.56 6.13
N SER A 156 -8.70 19.94 6.51
CA SER A 156 -7.85 20.78 5.66
C SER A 156 -7.41 20.03 4.40
N TRP A 157 -7.02 18.76 4.58
CA TRP A 157 -6.68 17.84 3.51
C TRP A 157 -7.87 17.62 2.56
N GLN A 158 -9.05 17.29 3.07
CA GLN A 158 -10.27 17.10 2.26
C GLN A 158 -10.58 18.32 1.39
N ASN A 159 -10.46 19.54 1.94
CA ASN A 159 -10.67 20.76 1.17
C ASN A 159 -9.69 20.91 0.00
N ILE A 160 -8.41 20.61 0.21
CA ILE A 160 -7.40 20.69 -0.86
C ILE A 160 -7.59 19.58 -1.89
N ILE A 161 -7.86 18.35 -1.46
CA ILE A 161 -8.12 17.24 -2.37
C ILE A 161 -9.34 17.52 -3.26
N ASN A 162 -10.44 18.04 -2.71
CA ASN A 162 -11.63 18.40 -3.50
C ASN A 162 -11.29 19.41 -4.60
N LYS A 163 -10.53 20.46 -4.28
CA LYS A 163 -10.08 21.46 -5.27
C LYS A 163 -9.15 20.86 -6.34
N LEU A 164 -8.26 19.93 -5.95
CA LEU A 164 -7.41 19.23 -6.91
C LEU A 164 -8.24 18.36 -7.85
N ILE A 165 -9.27 17.67 -7.35
CA ILE A 165 -10.18 16.87 -8.17
C ILE A 165 -10.95 17.76 -9.14
N GLU A 166 -11.56 18.85 -8.68
CA GLU A 166 -12.29 19.81 -9.53
C GLU A 166 -11.44 20.37 -10.68
N LYS A 167 -10.13 20.50 -10.47
CA LYS A 167 -9.17 21.00 -11.47
C LYS A 167 -8.45 19.91 -12.25
N ASN A 168 -8.79 18.64 -12.06
CA ASN A 168 -8.08 17.49 -12.64
C ASN A 168 -6.57 17.48 -12.32
N LEU A 169 -6.18 17.92 -11.12
CA LEU A 169 -4.79 17.97 -10.66
C LEU A 169 -4.44 16.87 -9.65
N PHE A 170 -5.41 16.12 -9.14
CA PHE A 170 -5.19 15.09 -8.11
C PHE A 170 -4.16 14.03 -8.54
N TYR A 171 -4.18 13.62 -9.82
CA TYR A 171 -3.23 12.64 -10.34
C TYR A 171 -1.77 13.07 -10.12
N LYS A 172 -1.47 14.37 -10.05
CA LYS A 172 -0.10 14.87 -9.88
C LYS A 172 0.51 14.50 -8.53
N LEU A 173 -0.29 14.09 -7.54
CA LEU A 173 0.19 13.55 -6.28
C LEU A 173 0.88 12.18 -6.47
N GLN A 174 0.35 11.37 -7.39
CA GLN A 174 0.65 9.94 -7.48
C GLN A 174 1.35 9.53 -8.77
N TYR A 175 1.06 10.21 -9.88
CA TYR A 175 1.43 9.82 -11.24
C TYR A 175 2.31 10.88 -11.90
N THR A 176 3.22 10.43 -12.77
CA THR A 176 4.06 11.30 -13.60
C THR A 176 3.25 12.03 -14.66
N ASN A 177 2.21 11.39 -15.20
CA ASN A 177 1.35 11.93 -16.24
C ASN A 177 -0.11 11.42 -16.10
N TYR A 178 -1.03 12.05 -16.83
CA TYR A 178 -2.46 11.75 -16.73
C TYR A 178 -2.84 10.39 -17.37
N GLU A 179 -2.14 9.96 -18.41
CA GLU A 179 -2.40 8.67 -19.07
C GLU A 179 -2.10 7.49 -18.15
N SER A 180 -1.05 7.60 -17.32
CA SER A 180 -0.76 6.59 -16.30
C SER A 180 -1.91 6.46 -15.28
N PHE A 181 -2.52 7.58 -14.89
CA PHE A 181 -3.70 7.58 -14.03
C PHE A 181 -4.92 6.93 -14.71
N LEU A 182 -5.17 7.22 -15.98
CA LEU A 182 -6.26 6.59 -16.75
C LEU A 182 -6.04 5.08 -16.88
N THR A 183 -4.81 4.65 -17.16
CA THR A 183 -4.44 3.23 -17.32
C THR A 183 -4.73 2.43 -16.04
N VAL A 184 -4.30 2.93 -14.88
CA VAL A 184 -4.57 2.26 -13.59
C VAL A 184 -6.08 2.19 -13.32
N ASN A 185 -6.81 3.28 -13.54
CA ASN A 185 -8.27 3.29 -13.37
C ASN A 185 -8.98 2.31 -14.31
N GLU A 186 -8.53 2.20 -15.57
CA GLU A 186 -9.09 1.25 -16.52
C GLU A 186 -8.90 -0.20 -16.04
N VAL A 187 -7.75 -0.51 -15.44
CA VAL A 187 -7.51 -1.84 -14.86
C VAL A 187 -8.46 -2.11 -13.69
N SER A 188 -8.59 -1.18 -12.76
CA SER A 188 -9.50 -1.33 -11.60
C SER A 188 -10.97 -1.44 -12.03
N ASN A 189 -11.39 -0.73 -13.09
CA ASN A 189 -12.74 -0.78 -13.65
C ASN A 189 -13.10 -2.14 -14.29
N LYS A 190 -12.13 -3.05 -14.50
CA LYS A 190 -12.41 -4.42 -14.96
C LYS A 190 -13.02 -5.30 -13.87
N ILE A 191 -12.98 -4.86 -12.61
CA ILE A 191 -13.64 -5.55 -11.50
C ILE A 191 -15.13 -5.21 -11.52
N GLU A 192 -15.97 -6.15 -11.96
CA GLU A 192 -17.42 -5.95 -12.10
C GLU A 192 -18.11 -5.48 -10.82
N LYS A 193 -17.70 -6.05 -9.67
CA LYS A 193 -18.23 -5.71 -8.35
C LYS A 193 -17.09 -5.30 -7.42
N PHE A 194 -16.75 -4.02 -7.46
CA PHE A 194 -15.73 -3.46 -6.59
C PHE A 194 -16.28 -3.18 -5.18
N ASN A 195 -15.80 -3.91 -4.18
CA ASN A 195 -16.16 -3.69 -2.78
C ASN A 195 -15.41 -2.47 -2.22
N THR A 196 -16.16 -1.47 -1.74
CA THR A 196 -15.63 -0.21 -1.19
C THR A 196 -15.85 -0.08 0.31
N VAL A 197 -16.34 -1.12 0.99
CA VAL A 197 -16.72 -1.04 2.41
C VAL A 197 -15.53 -0.61 3.28
N MET A 198 -14.36 -1.21 3.08
CA MET A 198 -13.16 -0.84 3.83
C MET A 198 -12.74 0.61 3.52
N ALA A 199 -12.73 1.00 2.24
CA ALA A 199 -12.40 2.37 1.81
C ALA A 199 -13.30 3.41 2.50
N ASN A 200 -14.60 3.15 2.57
CA ASN A 200 -15.61 4.05 3.14
C ASN A 200 -15.46 4.24 4.67
N GLN A 201 -14.80 3.30 5.36
CA GLN A 201 -14.63 3.33 6.81
C GLN A 201 -13.20 3.67 7.23
N ALA A 202 -12.23 3.61 6.31
CA ALA A 202 -10.81 3.74 6.62
C ALA A 202 -10.45 5.08 7.30
N PHE A 203 -11.05 6.19 6.86
CA PHE A 203 -10.80 7.52 7.42
C PHE A 203 -11.40 7.73 8.83
N SER A 204 -12.27 6.82 9.27
CA SER A 204 -12.84 6.80 10.62
C SER A 204 -12.16 5.76 11.52
N ASN A 205 -11.25 4.94 10.97
CA ASN A 205 -10.52 3.93 11.73
C ASN A 205 -9.30 4.55 12.41
N ILE A 206 -9.39 4.76 13.72
CA ILE A 206 -8.31 5.38 14.52
C ILE A 206 -6.99 4.60 14.46
N GLU A 207 -7.00 3.28 14.23
CA GLU A 207 -5.77 2.50 14.11
C GLU A 207 -4.97 2.88 12.87
N TYR A 208 -5.65 3.23 11.77
CA TYR A 208 -4.98 3.58 10.51
C TYR A 208 -4.23 4.92 10.59
N PHE A 209 -4.60 5.76 11.57
CA PHE A 209 -3.95 7.04 11.85
C PHE A 209 -2.93 6.96 12.99
N LYS A 210 -2.64 5.78 13.54
CA LYS A 210 -1.50 5.63 14.46
C LYS A 210 -0.19 5.67 13.68
N SER A 211 0.86 6.21 14.30
CA SER A 211 2.21 6.09 13.76
C SER A 211 2.80 4.72 14.10
N TYR A 212 3.26 4.00 13.08
CA TYR A 212 3.90 2.69 13.21
C TYR A 212 5.42 2.73 13.04
N PHE A 213 6.02 3.91 13.00
CA PHE A 213 7.48 4.07 12.86
C PHE A 213 8.26 3.31 13.95
N ASN A 214 7.79 3.32 15.19
CA ASN A 214 8.47 2.63 16.29
C ASN A 214 8.50 1.10 16.15
N LEU A 215 7.57 0.49 15.41
CA LEU A 215 7.61 -0.95 15.15
C LEU A 215 8.81 -1.35 14.29
N THR A 216 9.28 -0.44 13.42
CA THR A 216 10.38 -0.73 12.49
C THR A 216 11.67 -1.12 13.24
N LYS A 217 11.92 -0.53 14.42
CA LYS A 217 13.06 -0.85 15.30
C LYS A 217 13.11 -2.31 15.76
N GLN A 218 11.96 -2.99 15.77
CA GLN A 218 11.79 -4.34 16.31
C GLN A 218 11.64 -5.40 15.22
N ILE A 219 11.76 -5.00 13.94
CA ILE A 219 11.70 -5.91 12.79
C ILE A 219 13.14 -6.19 12.34
N PHE A 220 13.66 -7.35 12.72
CA PHE A 220 15.05 -7.73 12.46
C PHE A 220 15.27 -8.41 11.09
N LYS A 221 14.21 -8.57 10.30
CA LYS A 221 14.32 -9.15 8.96
C LYS A 221 15.04 -8.21 8.00
N PRO A 222 15.70 -8.74 6.95
CA PRO A 222 16.16 -7.89 5.87
C PRO A 222 14.97 -7.11 5.29
N VAL A 223 15.10 -5.79 5.23
CA VAL A 223 14.08 -4.89 4.69
C VAL A 223 14.66 -4.13 3.51
N LEU A 224 13.93 -4.11 2.41
CA LEU A 224 14.20 -3.23 1.28
C LEU A 224 13.11 -2.16 1.23
N ILE A 225 13.52 -0.90 1.17
CA ILE A 225 12.64 0.24 0.97
C ILE A 225 12.92 0.79 -0.43
N ILE A 226 11.91 0.83 -1.29
CA ILE A 226 11.95 1.45 -2.61
C ILE A 226 10.98 2.64 -2.57
N THR A 227 11.42 3.82 -2.98
CA THR A 227 10.59 5.03 -2.93
C THR A 227 10.91 5.96 -4.08
N GLY A 228 9.89 6.63 -4.58
CA GLY A 228 10.04 7.70 -5.56
C GLY A 228 10.58 8.96 -4.89
N ASN A 229 11.46 9.70 -5.58
CA ASN A 229 11.93 11.02 -5.15
C ASN A 229 10.84 12.11 -5.28
N GLU A 230 9.76 11.83 -6.00
CA GLU A 230 8.61 12.71 -6.24
C GLU A 230 7.28 12.07 -5.82
N ASP A 231 7.31 11.15 -4.85
CA ASP A 231 6.10 10.60 -4.24
C ASP A 231 5.46 11.61 -3.28
N TYR A 232 4.47 12.34 -3.77
CA TYR A 232 3.68 13.27 -2.97
C TYR A 232 2.39 12.65 -2.42
N ALA A 233 2.15 11.36 -2.68
CA ALA A 233 1.01 10.64 -2.14
C ALA A 233 1.29 10.19 -0.70
N ILE A 234 2.51 9.76 -0.40
CA ILE A 234 2.93 9.47 0.98
C ILE A 234 3.90 10.49 1.56
N GLY A 235 4.64 11.22 0.72
CA GLY A 235 5.68 12.15 1.12
C GLY A 235 7.09 11.68 0.74
N THR A 236 7.86 12.56 0.09
CA THR A 236 9.18 12.25 -0.49
C THR A 236 10.25 11.89 0.55
N ASN A 237 10.00 12.21 1.83
CA ASN A 237 10.90 11.95 2.95
C ASN A 237 10.33 10.94 3.96
N HIS A 238 9.13 10.39 3.72
CA HIS A 238 8.43 9.56 4.71
C HIS A 238 9.27 8.36 5.20
N TYR A 239 9.98 7.71 4.28
CA TYR A 239 10.87 6.57 4.56
C TYR A 239 12.01 6.88 5.53
N LYS A 240 12.39 8.15 5.72
CA LYS A 240 13.50 8.52 6.62
C LYS A 240 13.18 8.19 8.08
N ASN A 241 11.89 8.12 8.42
CA ASN A 241 11.42 7.71 9.75
C ASN A 241 11.47 6.19 9.98
N PHE A 242 11.85 5.40 8.97
CA PHE A 242 11.83 3.94 9.06
C PHE A 242 13.16 3.45 9.64
N GLU A 243 13.16 3.04 10.90
CA GLU A 243 14.35 2.71 11.70
C GLU A 243 14.62 1.20 11.79
N PHE A 244 14.31 0.45 10.72
CA PHE A 244 14.64 -0.97 10.62
C PHE A 244 16.15 -1.22 10.80
N PRO A 245 16.56 -2.16 11.67
CA PRO A 245 17.97 -2.51 11.89
C PRO A 245 18.70 -2.97 10.62
N ASN A 246 18.00 -3.72 9.75
CA ASN A 246 18.58 -4.36 8.56
C ASN A 246 17.96 -3.82 7.27
N LYS A 247 17.90 -2.49 7.10
CA LYS A 247 17.35 -1.85 5.88
C LYS A 247 18.37 -1.61 4.77
N LYS A 248 17.91 -1.76 3.54
CA LYS A 248 18.49 -1.15 2.34
C LYS A 248 17.46 -0.16 1.77
N ILE A 249 17.91 1.02 1.38
CA ILE A 249 17.05 2.07 0.82
C ILE A 249 17.45 2.29 -0.64
N LYS A 250 16.45 2.35 -1.51
CA LYS A 250 16.56 2.72 -2.92
C LYS A 250 15.56 3.83 -3.21
N VAL A 251 16.09 5.05 -3.31
CA VAL A 251 15.34 6.20 -3.83
C VAL A 251 15.59 6.22 -5.33
N ILE A 252 14.53 6.16 -6.13
CA ILE A 252 14.60 6.20 -7.60
C ILE A 252 13.77 7.37 -8.13
N GLU A 253 14.00 7.73 -9.40
CA GLU A 253 13.22 8.76 -10.08
C GLU A 253 11.79 8.25 -10.31
N GLY A 254 10.79 9.03 -9.88
CA GLY A 254 9.39 8.71 -10.07
C GLY A 254 8.52 9.06 -8.88
N LYS A 255 7.22 8.77 -9.01
CA LYS A 255 6.20 9.13 -8.03
C LYS A 255 5.73 7.93 -7.22
N HIS A 256 4.42 7.72 -7.11
CA HIS A 256 3.82 6.74 -6.21
C HIS A 256 3.65 5.37 -6.87
N MET A 257 3.46 5.33 -8.19
CA MET A 257 3.15 4.11 -8.95
C MET A 257 4.39 3.52 -9.61
N LEU A 258 5.52 3.48 -8.88
CA LEU A 258 6.81 3.02 -9.40
C LEU A 258 6.77 1.61 -9.99
N TYR A 259 5.94 0.72 -9.44
CA TYR A 259 5.82 -0.64 -9.98
C TYR A 259 5.31 -0.65 -11.42
N PHE A 260 4.60 0.39 -11.86
CA PHE A 260 4.09 0.54 -13.21
C PHE A 260 4.96 1.50 -14.02
N GLU A 261 5.19 2.72 -13.50
CA GLU A 261 5.91 3.77 -14.22
C GLU A 261 7.42 3.49 -14.36
N ASN A 262 7.99 2.67 -13.47
CA ASN A 262 9.41 2.30 -13.43
C ASN A 262 9.59 0.78 -13.26
N ASN A 263 8.70 -0.02 -13.87
CA ASN A 263 8.58 -1.46 -13.61
C ASN A 263 9.90 -2.23 -13.72
N GLU A 264 10.69 -1.98 -14.77
CA GLU A 264 11.95 -2.70 -15.00
C GLU A 264 12.97 -2.45 -13.88
N GLU A 265 13.15 -1.19 -13.49
CA GLU A 265 14.08 -0.81 -12.42
C GLU A 265 13.63 -1.40 -11.07
N VAL A 266 12.34 -1.25 -10.72
CA VAL A 266 11.76 -1.83 -9.50
C VAL A 266 11.94 -3.35 -9.49
N THR A 267 11.64 -4.03 -10.59
CA THR A 267 11.78 -5.47 -10.75
C THR A 267 13.23 -5.92 -10.55
N ASN A 268 14.18 -5.20 -11.15
CA ASN A 268 15.61 -5.52 -11.03
C ASN A 268 16.13 -5.31 -9.60
N ILE A 269 15.69 -4.24 -8.92
CA ILE A 269 16.03 -3.97 -7.52
C ILE A 269 15.48 -5.09 -6.62
N ILE A 270 14.20 -5.48 -6.79
CA ILE A 270 13.59 -6.58 -6.03
C ILE A 270 14.34 -7.89 -6.31
N ARG A 271 14.59 -8.23 -7.58
CA ARG A 271 15.32 -9.43 -7.98
C ARG A 271 16.69 -9.53 -7.31
N ALA A 272 17.45 -8.42 -7.27
CA ALA A 272 18.75 -8.38 -6.62
C ALA A 272 18.67 -8.55 -5.09
N PHE A 273 17.56 -8.11 -4.48
CA PHE A 273 17.35 -8.22 -3.05
C PHE A 273 16.82 -9.58 -2.60
N VAL A 274 16.00 -10.26 -3.42
CA VAL A 274 15.40 -11.55 -3.05
C VAL A 274 16.33 -12.74 -3.27
N LYS A 275 17.29 -12.63 -4.19
CA LYS A 275 18.45 -13.54 -4.29
C LYS A 275 19.21 -13.62 -2.96
#